data_AF-A0A963PQU6-F1
#
_entry.id   AF-A0A963PQU6-F1
#
_cell.length_a   1.000
_cell.length_b   1.000
_cell.length_c   1.000
_cell.angle_alpha   90.00
_cell.angle_beta   90.00
_cell.angle_gamma   90.00
#
_symmetry.space_group_name_H-M   'P 1'
#
loop_
_entity.id
_entity.type
_entity.pdbx_description
1 polymer ?
#
loop_
_entity_poly.entity_id
_entity_poly.type
_entity_poly.pdbx_seq_one_letter_code
_entity_poly.pdbx_strand_id
1 'polypeptide(L)'
;ALAKAESLTQESAGMSEAELMMQLGKPGVPAEGRFFPDTYRYAKNSSDLGVLRHAMRLMNERLAAAWSQRAADTPLKSPEQALILASIVEKETGKPEDRPLIAGVFINRLKIGMPLQTDPTVIYGLGDKFDGNLRKRDLTTDTPYNTYTRKGLPPTPIAMPGKAALMAAVQPAETRALYFVARGDGTSHFSGSLGEHNAAVRKYQLGGQ
;
A
#
# COMPACT_ATOMS: atom_id res chain seq x y z
N ALA A 1 3.43 -14.14 11.75
CA ALA A 1 2.28 -14.35 12.65
C ALA A 1 1.93 -15.83 12.76
N LEU A 2 1.63 -16.52 11.65
CA LEU A 2 1.24 -17.94 11.65
C LEU A 2 2.29 -18.89 12.26
N ALA A 3 3.59 -18.65 12.01
CA ALA A 3 4.67 -19.42 12.61
C ALA A 3 4.72 -19.39 14.15
N LYS A 4 4.06 -18.42 14.80
CA LYS A 4 3.95 -18.32 16.27
C LYS A 4 2.66 -18.93 16.82
N ALA A 5 1.76 -19.41 15.96
CA ALA A 5 0.47 -19.97 16.36
C ALA A 5 0.61 -21.46 16.66
N GLU A 6 0.82 -21.81 17.94
CA GLU A 6 1.07 -23.20 18.39
C GLU A 6 -0.06 -24.19 18.10
N SER A 7 -1.28 -23.69 17.89
CA SER A 7 -2.46 -24.51 17.60
C SER A 7 -2.69 -24.75 16.10
N LEU A 8 -1.81 -24.25 15.23
CA LEU A 8 -1.84 -24.53 13.78
C LEU A 8 -0.79 -25.59 13.42
N THR A 9 -1.18 -26.50 12.54
CA THR A 9 -0.22 -27.33 11.82
C THR A 9 0.52 -26.47 10.80
N GLN A 10 1.85 -26.46 10.89
CA GLN A 10 2.73 -25.60 10.09
C GLN A 10 3.06 -26.27 8.74
N GLU A 11 2.06 -26.48 7.89
CA GLU A 11 2.24 -27.11 6.57
C GLU A 11 3.01 -26.21 5.61
N SER A 12 2.92 -24.89 5.77
CA SER A 12 3.66 -23.92 4.96
C SER A 12 5.12 -23.74 5.39
N ALA A 13 5.55 -24.37 6.49
CA ALA A 13 6.89 -24.20 7.02
C ALA A 13 7.94 -24.71 6.02
N GLY A 14 8.95 -23.86 5.75
CA GLY A 14 10.04 -24.18 4.84
C GLY A 14 9.71 -24.00 3.36
N MET A 15 8.48 -23.67 2.98
CA MET A 15 8.14 -23.31 1.60
C MET A 15 8.73 -21.94 1.25
N SER A 16 9.32 -21.84 0.06
CA SER A 16 9.59 -20.55 -0.58
C SER A 16 8.27 -19.83 -0.94
N GLU A 17 8.33 -18.53 -1.21
CA GLU A 17 7.16 -17.77 -1.67
C GLU A 17 6.53 -18.41 -2.92
N ALA A 18 7.36 -18.83 -3.87
CA ALA A 18 6.90 -19.43 -5.11
C ALA A 18 6.15 -20.76 -4.87
N GLU A 19 6.68 -21.62 -4.00
CA GLU A 19 6.04 -22.89 -3.62
C GLU A 19 4.74 -22.65 -2.86
N LEU A 20 4.73 -21.70 -1.92
CA LEU A 20 3.53 -21.31 -1.19
C LEU A 20 2.43 -20.83 -2.14
N MET A 21 2.77 -19.91 -3.05
CA MET A 21 1.80 -19.36 -4.00
C MET A 21 1.34 -20.41 -5.01
N MET A 22 2.18 -21.37 -5.36
CA MET A 22 1.79 -22.55 -6.15
C MET A 22 0.77 -23.43 -5.39
N GLN A 23 1.02 -23.76 -4.11
CA GLN A 23 0.10 -24.52 -3.26
C GLN A 23 -1.24 -23.81 -3.03
N LEU A 24 -1.23 -22.48 -3.08
CA LEU A 24 -2.43 -21.65 -3.00
C LEU A 24 -3.17 -21.49 -4.34
N GLY A 25 -2.65 -22.06 -5.43
CA GLY A 25 -3.27 -22.00 -6.77
C GLY A 25 -3.03 -20.67 -7.50
N LYS A 26 -1.94 -19.97 -7.17
CA LYS A 26 -1.52 -18.70 -7.78
C LYS A 26 -0.02 -18.73 -8.18
N PRO A 27 0.43 -19.73 -8.97
CA PRO A 27 1.84 -19.82 -9.37
C PRO A 27 2.29 -18.56 -10.13
N GLY A 28 3.49 -18.08 -9.83
CA GLY A 28 4.08 -16.89 -10.47
C GLY A 28 3.48 -15.55 -10.04
N VAL A 29 2.52 -15.53 -9.12
CA VAL A 29 1.96 -14.30 -8.56
C VAL A 29 2.67 -13.97 -7.24
N PRO A 30 3.19 -12.75 -7.07
CA PRO A 30 3.77 -12.32 -5.79
C PRO A 30 2.76 -12.39 -4.65
N ALA A 31 3.23 -12.81 -3.47
CA ALA A 31 2.39 -12.98 -2.28
C ALA A 31 1.97 -11.63 -1.65
N GLU A 32 2.79 -10.59 -1.81
CA GLU A 32 2.55 -9.28 -1.19
C GLU A 32 1.19 -8.68 -1.60
N GLY A 33 0.46 -8.16 -0.61
CA GLY A 33 -0.89 -7.62 -0.77
C GLY A 33 -1.99 -8.65 -1.04
N ARG A 34 -1.70 -9.95 -1.11
CA ARG A 34 -2.70 -10.97 -1.50
C ARG A 34 -3.50 -11.55 -0.34
N PHE A 35 -3.14 -11.29 0.91
CA PHE A 35 -3.83 -11.82 2.08
C PHE A 35 -4.55 -10.72 2.83
N PHE A 36 -5.86 -10.84 3.00
CA PHE A 36 -6.64 -9.79 3.65
C PHE A 36 -6.29 -9.71 5.14
N PRO A 37 -6.03 -8.52 5.71
CA PRO A 37 -5.75 -8.38 7.13
C PRO A 37 -7.06 -8.41 7.93
N ASP A 38 -7.35 -9.54 8.57
CA ASP A 38 -8.53 -9.75 9.42
C ASP A 38 -8.20 -10.69 10.58
N THR A 39 -9.16 -10.84 11.50
CA THR A 39 -9.10 -11.82 12.58
C THR A 39 -9.60 -13.17 12.08
N TYR A 40 -8.67 -14.10 11.85
CA TYR A 40 -8.98 -15.46 11.42
C TYR A 40 -9.17 -16.39 12.61
N ARG A 41 -10.36 -16.96 12.75
CA ARG A 41 -10.65 -18.02 13.72
C ARG A 41 -10.43 -19.38 13.07
N TYR A 42 -9.75 -20.28 13.79
CA TYR A 42 -9.42 -21.63 13.34
C TYR A 42 -9.55 -22.63 14.49
N ALA A 43 -9.85 -23.88 14.17
CA ALA A 43 -9.86 -24.97 15.15
C ALA A 43 -8.43 -25.41 15.47
N LYS A 44 -8.22 -26.04 16.63
CA LYS A 44 -6.92 -26.65 16.98
C LYS A 44 -6.53 -27.68 15.91
N ASN A 45 -5.24 -27.69 15.56
CA ASN A 45 -4.63 -28.53 14.51
C ASN A 45 -5.11 -28.19 13.08
N SER A 46 -5.72 -27.02 12.86
CA SER A 46 -6.00 -26.56 11.50
C SER A 46 -4.69 -26.26 10.77
N SER A 47 -4.69 -26.44 9.45
CA SER A 47 -3.57 -26.09 8.56
C SER A 47 -3.42 -24.57 8.44
N ASP A 48 -2.19 -24.08 8.56
CA ASP A 48 -1.81 -22.69 8.26
C ASP A 48 -2.05 -22.31 6.78
N LEU A 49 -1.84 -23.24 5.84
CA LEU A 49 -2.22 -23.09 4.43
C LEU A 49 -3.74 -22.89 4.28
N GLY A 50 -4.54 -23.56 5.11
CA GLY A 50 -5.99 -23.34 5.16
C GLY A 50 -6.35 -21.90 5.53
N VAL A 51 -5.66 -21.33 6.51
CA VAL A 51 -5.84 -19.92 6.92
C VAL A 51 -5.40 -18.97 5.81
N LEU A 52 -4.24 -19.21 5.19
CA LEU A 52 -3.74 -18.40 4.07
C LEU A 52 -4.68 -18.45 2.86
N ARG A 53 -5.22 -19.62 2.53
CA ARG A 53 -6.20 -19.79 1.45
C ARG A 53 -7.48 -19.00 1.75
N HIS A 54 -7.95 -19.02 2.99
CA HIS A 54 -9.08 -18.18 3.41
C HIS A 54 -8.75 -16.71 3.24
N ALA A 55 -7.63 -16.24 3.78
CA ALA A 55 -7.23 -14.84 3.73
C ALA A 55 -7.08 -14.32 2.29
N MET A 56 -6.57 -15.16 1.38
CA MET A 56 -6.43 -14.82 -0.03
C MET A 56 -7.78 -14.77 -0.76
N ARG A 57 -8.68 -15.72 -0.48
CA ARG A 57 -10.05 -15.67 -1.01
C ARG A 57 -10.75 -14.40 -0.57
N LEU A 58 -10.62 -14.05 0.71
CA LEU A 58 -11.22 -12.83 1.27
C LEU A 58 -10.65 -11.57 0.62
N MET A 59 -9.33 -11.51 0.37
CA MET A 59 -8.74 -10.38 -0.35
C MET A 59 -9.34 -10.21 -1.75
N ASN A 60 -9.45 -11.31 -2.51
CA ASN A 60 -10.03 -11.28 -3.86
C ASN A 60 -11.48 -10.81 -3.84
N GLU A 61 -12.29 -11.29 -2.89
CA GLU A 61 -13.69 -10.87 -2.72
C GLU A 61 -13.81 -9.38 -2.39
N ARG A 62 -13.00 -8.89 -1.44
CA ARG A 62 -13.01 -7.49 -1.01
C ARG A 62 -12.50 -6.56 -2.11
N LEU A 63 -11.45 -6.95 -2.81
CA LEU A 63 -10.91 -6.19 -3.93
C LEU A 63 -11.91 -6.12 -5.08
N ALA A 64 -12.55 -7.23 -5.44
CA ALA A 64 -13.58 -7.24 -6.48
C ALA A 64 -14.78 -6.36 -6.12
N ALA A 65 -15.24 -6.41 -4.86
CA ALA A 65 -16.32 -5.57 -4.37
C ALA A 65 -15.96 -4.07 -4.31
N ALA A 66 -14.70 -3.73 -4.02
CA ALA A 66 -14.23 -2.35 -4.10
C ALA A 66 -14.15 -1.89 -5.56
N TRP A 67 -13.54 -2.71 -6.42
CA TRP A 67 -13.33 -2.38 -7.84
C TRP A 67 -14.63 -2.16 -8.63
N SER A 68 -15.71 -2.88 -8.29
CA SER A 68 -17.02 -2.66 -8.90
C SER A 68 -17.60 -1.28 -8.57
N GLN A 69 -17.16 -0.65 -7.47
CA GLN A 69 -17.59 0.67 -7.00
C GLN A 69 -16.62 1.80 -7.41
N ARG A 70 -15.64 1.52 -8.26
CA ARG A 70 -14.64 2.52 -8.66
C ARG A 70 -15.27 3.76 -9.29
N ALA A 71 -14.65 4.92 -9.04
CA ALA A 71 -14.97 6.16 -9.71
C ALA A 71 -14.83 6.01 -11.24
N ALA A 72 -15.77 6.60 -11.99
CA ALA A 72 -15.84 6.44 -13.44
C ALA A 72 -14.62 7.03 -14.17
N ASP A 73 -13.97 8.02 -13.57
CA ASP A 73 -12.82 8.74 -14.11
C ASP A 73 -11.47 8.24 -13.54
N THR A 74 -11.45 7.06 -12.91
CA THR A 74 -10.22 6.51 -12.33
C THR A 74 -9.15 6.26 -13.40
N PRO A 75 -7.87 6.65 -13.16
CA PRO A 75 -6.77 6.32 -14.07
C PRO A 75 -6.37 4.84 -13.99
N LEU A 76 -6.80 4.13 -12.93
CA LEU A 76 -6.46 2.73 -12.70
C LEU A 76 -7.09 1.83 -13.78
N LYS A 77 -6.32 0.86 -14.26
CA LYS A 77 -6.71 0.00 -15.39
C LYS A 77 -7.22 -1.37 -14.98
N SER A 78 -6.97 -1.80 -13.74
CA SER A 78 -7.38 -3.12 -13.28
C SER A 78 -7.52 -3.17 -11.75
N PRO A 79 -8.19 -4.21 -11.20
CA PRO A 79 -8.21 -4.49 -9.77
C PRO A 79 -6.80 -4.60 -9.18
N GLU A 80 -5.83 -5.15 -9.92
CA GLU A 80 -4.43 -5.25 -9.49
C GLU A 80 -3.81 -3.87 -9.25
N GLN A 81 -4.07 -2.90 -10.14
CA GLN A 81 -3.61 -1.53 -9.92
C GLN A 81 -4.27 -0.87 -8.71
N ALA A 82 -5.55 -1.15 -8.47
CA ALA A 82 -6.22 -0.70 -7.25
C ALA A 82 -5.62 -1.32 -5.98
N LEU A 83 -5.24 -2.60 -6.03
CA LEU A 83 -4.56 -3.25 -4.91
C LEU A 83 -3.18 -2.65 -4.63
N ILE A 84 -2.40 -2.35 -5.68
CA ILE A 84 -1.10 -1.70 -5.56
C ILE A 84 -1.27 -0.32 -4.91
N LEU A 85 -2.17 0.51 -5.43
CA LEU A 85 -2.43 1.83 -4.86
C LEU A 85 -2.92 1.74 -3.41
N ALA A 86 -3.83 0.80 -3.12
CA ALA A 86 -4.34 0.59 -1.76
C ALA A 86 -3.20 0.25 -0.78
N SER A 87 -2.21 -0.55 -1.19
CA SER A 87 -1.06 -0.87 -0.33
C SER A 87 -0.18 0.35 -0.03
N ILE A 88 -0.03 1.27 -0.99
CA ILE A 88 0.69 2.54 -0.77
C ILE A 88 -0.10 3.43 0.19
N VAL A 89 -1.39 3.59 -0.05
CA VAL A 89 -2.30 4.38 0.79
C VAL A 89 -2.32 3.83 2.22
N GLU A 90 -2.35 2.51 2.41
CA GLU A 90 -2.29 1.88 3.74
C GLU A 90 -1.02 2.29 4.50
N LYS A 91 0.13 2.31 3.82
CA LYS A 91 1.42 2.66 4.43
C LYS A 91 1.59 4.15 4.71
N GLU A 92 0.93 5.01 3.95
CA GLU A 92 0.97 6.47 4.12
C GLU A 92 -0.03 6.99 5.16
N THR A 93 -1.06 6.21 5.47
CA THR A 93 -2.14 6.69 6.33
C THR A 93 -1.71 6.67 7.79
N GLY A 94 -1.45 7.85 8.36
CA GLY A 94 -1.32 8.04 9.81
C GLY A 94 -2.67 8.03 10.53
N LYS A 95 -3.65 8.80 10.03
CA LYS A 95 -5.01 8.90 10.59
C LYS A 95 -6.08 8.43 9.60
N PRO A 96 -7.10 7.67 10.05
CA PRO A 96 -8.10 7.10 9.14
C PRO A 96 -8.82 8.12 8.25
N GLU A 97 -9.00 9.35 8.73
CA GLU A 97 -9.72 10.44 8.06
C GLU A 97 -8.95 11.01 6.87
N ASP A 98 -7.60 10.94 6.89
CA ASP A 98 -6.76 11.45 5.80
C ASP A 98 -6.72 10.50 4.59
N ARG A 99 -7.08 9.23 4.81
CA ARG A 99 -6.93 8.15 3.81
C ARG A 99 -7.56 8.47 2.45
N PRO A 100 -8.81 8.96 2.36
CA PRO A 100 -9.42 9.30 1.07
C PRO A 100 -8.71 10.46 0.36
N LEU A 101 -8.17 11.43 1.11
CA LEU A 101 -7.43 12.56 0.56
C LEU A 101 -6.04 12.15 0.07
N ILE A 102 -5.34 11.29 0.80
CA ILE A 102 -4.05 10.70 0.36
C ILE A 102 -4.25 9.94 -0.95
N ALA A 103 -5.29 9.10 -1.03
CA ALA A 103 -5.63 8.41 -2.27
C ALA A 103 -5.95 9.39 -3.41
N GLY A 104 -6.66 10.48 -3.12
CA GLY A 104 -6.94 11.57 -4.07
C GLY A 104 -5.68 12.20 -4.64
N VAL A 105 -4.68 12.49 -3.79
CA VAL A 105 -3.38 13.00 -4.26
C VAL A 105 -2.71 12.03 -5.22
N PHE A 106 -2.61 10.74 -4.88
CA PHE A 106 -1.97 9.76 -5.76
C PHE A 106 -2.73 9.57 -7.07
N ILE A 107 -4.06 9.54 -7.05
CA ILE A 107 -4.89 9.46 -8.25
C ILE A 107 -4.68 10.69 -9.14
N ASN A 108 -4.63 11.90 -8.56
CA ASN A 108 -4.34 13.12 -9.31
C ASN A 108 -2.96 13.07 -9.96
N ARG A 109 -1.94 12.64 -9.22
CA ARG A 109 -0.58 12.46 -9.75
C ARG A 109 -0.54 11.47 -10.92
N LEU A 110 -1.23 10.33 -10.79
CA LEU A 110 -1.34 9.34 -11.86
C LEU A 110 -2.02 9.91 -13.11
N LYS A 111 -3.11 10.68 -12.95
CA LYS A 111 -3.83 11.31 -14.07
C LYS A 111 -2.94 12.23 -14.90
N ILE A 112 -2.00 12.95 -14.27
CA ILE A 112 -1.11 13.91 -14.94
C ILE A 112 0.30 13.35 -15.22
N GLY A 113 0.56 12.07 -14.94
CA GLY A 113 1.88 11.47 -15.15
C GLY A 113 2.99 12.03 -14.25
N MET A 114 2.62 12.52 -13.06
CA MET A 114 3.55 12.93 -12.01
C MET A 114 4.03 11.67 -11.23
N PRO A 115 5.33 11.56 -10.88
CA PRO A 115 5.80 10.47 -10.03
C PRO A 115 5.10 10.47 -8.66
N LEU A 116 4.91 9.29 -8.05
CA LEU A 116 4.17 9.19 -6.78
C LEU A 116 4.98 9.70 -5.59
N GLN A 117 6.31 9.57 -5.63
CA GLN A 117 7.25 10.09 -4.62
C GLN A 117 6.82 9.79 -3.18
N THR A 118 6.70 8.51 -2.86
CA THR A 118 6.27 8.01 -1.55
C THR A 118 7.39 7.16 -0.94
N ASP A 119 7.76 7.48 0.29
CA ASP A 119 8.86 6.83 1.01
C ASP A 119 8.63 5.33 1.24
N PRO A 120 7.42 4.87 1.63
CA PRO A 120 7.10 3.45 1.75
C PRO A 120 7.51 2.58 0.57
N THR A 121 7.41 3.07 -0.67
CA THR A 121 7.79 2.24 -1.84
C THR A 121 9.31 2.11 -1.96
N VAL A 122 10.06 3.17 -1.61
CA VAL A 122 11.53 3.11 -1.58
C VAL A 122 12.00 2.17 -0.48
N ILE A 123 11.42 2.30 0.72
CA ILE A 123 11.70 1.44 1.87
C ILE A 123 11.43 -0.03 1.52
N TYR A 124 10.29 -0.31 0.87
CA TYR A 124 9.97 -1.66 0.39
C TYR A 124 11.02 -2.19 -0.59
N GLY A 125 11.43 -1.36 -1.57
CA GLY A 125 12.45 -1.74 -2.55
C GLY A 125 13.85 -1.95 -1.99
N LEU A 126 14.17 -1.35 -0.83
CA LEU A 126 15.44 -1.58 -0.13
C LEU A 126 15.47 -2.93 0.60
N GLY A 127 14.31 -3.42 1.06
CA GLY A 127 14.20 -4.67 1.82
C GLY A 127 15.14 -4.67 3.04
N ASP A 128 15.91 -5.76 3.20
CA ASP A 128 16.85 -5.95 4.32
C ASP A 128 17.98 -4.90 4.39
N LYS A 129 18.19 -4.11 3.34
CA LYS A 129 19.18 -3.02 3.35
C LYS A 129 18.69 -1.77 4.09
N PHE A 130 17.40 -1.68 4.40
CA PHE A 130 16.85 -0.56 5.14
C PHE A 130 17.19 -0.67 6.63
N ASP A 131 18.03 0.24 7.11
CA ASP A 131 18.49 0.29 8.50
C ASP A 131 17.65 1.21 9.41
N GLY A 132 16.46 1.59 8.95
CA GLY A 132 15.58 2.54 9.65
C GLY A 132 15.81 4.00 9.26
N ASN A 133 16.85 4.33 8.50
CA ASN A 133 17.14 5.70 8.09
C ASN A 133 17.14 5.85 6.56
N LEU A 134 16.11 6.52 6.04
CA LEU A 134 15.98 6.80 4.62
C LEU A 134 16.85 8.01 4.24
N ARG A 135 17.83 7.80 3.35
CA ARG A 135 18.80 8.83 2.96
C ARG A 135 18.52 9.34 1.56
N LYS A 136 19.05 10.53 1.26
CA LYS A 136 18.94 11.13 -0.09
C LYS A 136 19.38 10.18 -1.21
N ARG A 137 20.45 9.41 -0.99
CA ARG A 137 20.95 8.43 -1.98
C ARG A 137 19.89 7.38 -2.32
N ASP A 138 19.08 6.98 -1.35
CA ASP A 138 18.08 5.92 -1.52
C ASP A 138 16.93 6.47 -2.38
N LEU A 139 16.54 7.72 -2.17
CA LEU A 139 15.53 8.42 -2.98
C LEU A 139 15.97 8.63 -4.44
N THR A 140 17.27 8.80 -4.69
CA THR A 140 17.81 9.04 -6.05
C THR A 140 18.25 7.77 -6.77
N THR A 141 18.40 6.64 -6.08
CA THR A 141 18.84 5.38 -6.70
C THR A 141 17.67 4.71 -7.41
N ASP A 142 17.80 4.46 -8.70
CA ASP A 142 16.73 3.81 -9.46
C ASP A 142 16.54 2.35 -9.04
N THR A 143 15.29 2.00 -8.69
CA THR A 143 14.87 0.63 -8.40
C THR A 143 13.45 0.41 -8.92
N PRO A 144 12.98 -0.85 -9.10
CA PRO A 144 11.61 -1.13 -9.53
C PRO A 144 10.52 -0.50 -8.67
N TYR A 145 10.77 -0.27 -7.38
CA TYR A 145 9.80 0.29 -6.43
C TYR A 145 10.04 1.76 -6.13
N ASN A 146 11.10 2.38 -6.68
CA ASN A 146 11.38 3.77 -6.39
C ASN A 146 10.48 4.71 -7.21
N THR A 147 9.41 5.19 -6.57
CA THR A 147 8.44 6.13 -7.16
C THR A 147 8.94 7.58 -7.22
N TYR A 148 10.17 7.85 -6.77
CA TYR A 148 10.89 9.10 -7.05
C TYR A 148 11.58 9.10 -8.41
N THR A 149 12.07 7.95 -8.86
CA THR A 149 12.77 7.80 -10.15
C THR A 149 11.84 7.30 -11.26
N ARG A 150 10.77 6.57 -10.91
CA ARG A 150 9.83 5.97 -11.86
C ARG A 150 8.43 6.55 -11.73
N LYS A 151 7.81 6.84 -12.87
CA LYS A 151 6.40 7.27 -12.96
C LYS A 151 5.45 6.08 -12.89
N GLY A 152 4.25 6.31 -12.40
CA GLY A 152 3.22 5.29 -12.28
C GLY A 152 3.30 4.48 -10.98
N LEU A 153 2.60 3.34 -10.97
CA LEU A 153 2.58 2.42 -9.83
C LEU A 153 3.83 1.52 -9.83
N PRO A 154 4.31 1.08 -8.65
CA PRO A 154 5.32 0.04 -8.55
C PRO A 154 4.80 -1.32 -9.09
N PRO A 155 5.67 -2.32 -9.32
CA PRO A 155 5.28 -3.58 -9.96
C PRO A 155 4.34 -4.45 -9.12
N THR A 156 4.37 -4.33 -7.79
CA THR A 156 3.52 -5.10 -6.87
C THR A 156 3.02 -4.21 -5.73
N PRO A 157 2.02 -4.69 -4.95
CA PRO A 157 1.73 -4.10 -3.64
C PRO A 157 2.98 -4.12 -2.75
N ILE A 158 3.00 -3.23 -1.75
CA ILE A 158 4.10 -3.09 -0.77
C ILE A 158 3.66 -3.39 0.68
N ALA A 159 2.41 -3.84 0.85
CA ALA A 159 1.78 -4.15 2.12
C ALA A 159 0.47 -4.92 1.90
N MET A 160 -0.15 -5.39 2.99
CA MET A 160 -1.49 -5.98 3.02
C MET A 160 -2.55 -4.90 3.35
N PRO A 161 -3.24 -4.30 2.35
CA PRO A 161 -4.20 -3.23 2.61
C PRO A 161 -5.50 -3.74 3.24
N GLY A 162 -6.06 -2.95 4.15
CA GLY A 162 -7.39 -3.20 4.72
C GLY A 162 -8.52 -2.70 3.82
N LYS A 163 -9.77 -3.00 4.22
CA LYS A 163 -10.98 -2.59 3.50
C LYS A 163 -11.01 -1.07 3.22
N ALA A 164 -10.61 -0.25 4.20
CA ALA A 164 -10.64 1.20 4.06
C ALA A 164 -9.67 1.71 2.98
N ALA A 165 -8.48 1.10 2.87
CA ALA A 165 -7.50 1.44 1.83
C ALA A 165 -7.95 0.95 0.45
N LEU A 166 -8.54 -0.25 0.36
CA LEU A 166 -9.15 -0.74 -0.88
C LEU A 166 -10.23 0.23 -1.39
N MET A 167 -11.11 0.70 -0.51
CA MET A 167 -12.16 1.66 -0.87
C MET A 167 -11.57 3.03 -1.23
N ALA A 168 -10.61 3.54 -0.48
CA ALA A 168 -9.99 4.84 -0.79
C ALA A 168 -9.27 4.84 -2.15
N ALA A 169 -8.65 3.73 -2.55
CA ALA A 169 -7.97 3.61 -3.85
C ALA A 169 -8.94 3.70 -5.04
N VAL A 170 -10.18 3.23 -4.89
CA VAL A 170 -11.20 3.20 -5.95
C VAL A 170 -12.21 4.34 -5.86
N GLN A 171 -12.42 4.90 -4.67
CA GLN A 171 -13.26 6.05 -4.36
C GLN A 171 -12.46 7.05 -3.49
N PRO A 172 -11.48 7.75 -4.08
CA PRO A 172 -10.75 8.79 -3.37
C PRO A 172 -11.66 9.98 -3.07
N ALA A 173 -11.26 10.84 -2.13
CA ALA A 173 -11.89 12.14 -1.96
C ALA A 173 -11.66 13.02 -3.19
N GLU A 174 -12.69 13.77 -3.59
CA GLU A 174 -12.53 14.80 -4.61
C GLU A 174 -11.66 15.94 -4.07
N THR A 175 -10.50 16.14 -4.69
CA THR A 175 -9.56 17.19 -4.30
C THR A 175 -8.70 17.60 -5.49
N ARG A 176 -8.19 18.83 -5.46
CA ARG A 176 -7.15 19.31 -6.39
C ARG A 176 -5.73 19.16 -5.83
N ALA A 177 -5.60 18.57 -4.63
CA ALA A 177 -4.32 18.40 -3.99
C ALA A 177 -3.40 17.50 -4.83
N LEU A 178 -2.14 17.93 -4.94
CA LEU A 178 -1.04 17.19 -5.55
C LEU A 178 0.07 16.88 -4.54
N TYR A 179 0.01 17.46 -3.35
CA TYR A 179 1.02 17.31 -2.32
C TYR A 179 0.35 17.15 -0.96
N PHE A 180 1.02 16.46 -0.05
CA PHE A 180 0.66 16.42 1.35
C PHE A 180 1.92 16.39 2.23
N VAL A 181 1.80 16.85 3.46
CA VAL A 181 2.85 16.80 4.47
C VAL A 181 2.22 16.55 5.85
N ALA A 182 2.87 15.73 6.68
CA ALA A 182 2.41 15.49 8.04
C ALA A 182 2.50 16.78 8.88
N ARG A 183 1.50 17.02 9.74
CA ARG A 183 1.46 18.16 10.67
C ARG A 183 2.17 17.93 12.01
N GLY A 184 2.56 16.69 12.30
CA GLY A 184 3.15 16.28 13.57
C GLY A 184 2.14 15.83 14.64
N ASP A 185 0.85 16.14 14.47
CA ASP A 185 -0.26 15.69 15.35
C ASP A 185 -0.96 14.41 14.84
N GLY A 186 -0.33 13.74 13.86
CA GLY A 186 -0.85 12.58 13.14
C GLY A 186 -1.79 12.90 11.97
N THR A 187 -2.16 14.16 11.75
CA THR A 187 -2.91 14.60 10.54
C THR A 187 -1.97 15.09 9.43
N SER A 188 -2.54 15.29 8.25
CA SER A 188 -1.85 15.80 7.07
C SER A 188 -2.36 17.19 6.66
N HIS A 189 -1.49 17.98 6.05
CA HIS A 189 -1.85 19.18 5.30
C HIS A 189 -1.74 18.89 3.81
N PHE A 190 -2.77 19.22 3.04
CA PHE A 190 -2.86 18.94 1.62
C PHE A 190 -2.76 20.24 0.82
N SER A 191 -2.01 20.21 -0.28
CA SER A 191 -1.71 21.41 -1.08
C SER A 191 -1.90 21.15 -2.57
N GLY A 192 -2.43 22.14 -3.29
CA GLY A 192 -2.66 22.07 -4.74
C GLY A 192 -1.42 22.44 -5.55
N SER A 193 -0.50 23.21 -4.97
CA SER A 193 0.73 23.67 -5.64
C SER A 193 1.99 23.38 -4.83
N LEU A 194 3.14 23.36 -5.52
CA LEU A 194 4.44 23.20 -4.87
C LEU A 194 4.78 24.37 -3.94
N GLY A 195 4.35 25.59 -4.28
CA GLY A 195 4.56 26.77 -3.44
C GLY A 195 3.84 26.66 -2.09
N GLU A 196 2.56 26.26 -2.11
CA GLU A 196 1.77 25.97 -0.91
C GLU A 196 2.39 24.83 -0.09
N HIS A 197 2.81 23.75 -0.76
CA HIS A 197 3.44 22.61 -0.10
C HIS A 197 4.72 23.03 0.63
N ASN A 198 5.61 23.79 -0.02
CA ASN A 198 6.85 24.26 0.59
C ASN A 198 6.59 25.18 1.79
N ALA A 199 5.54 26.00 1.74
CA ALA A 199 5.12 26.81 2.89
C ALA A 199 4.60 25.93 4.04
N ALA A 200 3.82 24.89 3.74
CA ALA A 200 3.35 23.93 4.73
C ALA A 200 4.51 23.14 5.36
N VAL A 201 5.49 22.70 4.57
CA VAL A 201 6.71 22.04 5.07
C VAL A 201 7.44 22.94 6.06
N ARG A 202 7.69 24.22 5.72
CA ARG A 202 8.31 25.18 6.65
C ARG A 202 7.51 25.33 7.95
N LYS A 203 6.19 25.40 7.84
CA LYS A 203 5.29 25.56 8.99
C LYS A 203 5.27 24.34 9.92
N TYR A 204 5.18 23.13 9.38
CA TYR A 204 4.90 21.92 10.15
C TYR A 204 6.13 21.05 10.46
N GLN A 205 7.18 21.11 9.65
CA GLN A 205 8.36 20.24 9.78
C GLN A 205 9.61 21.00 10.26
N LEU A 206 9.76 22.27 9.86
CA LEU A 206 10.96 23.07 10.14
C LEU A 206 10.76 24.10 11.27
N GLY A 207 9.64 24.06 11.98
CA GLY A 207 9.40 24.89 13.17
C GLY A 207 9.15 26.38 12.89
N GLY A 208 8.75 26.76 11.66
CA GLY A 208 8.31 28.13 11.37
C GLY A 208 9.40 29.20 11.52
N GLN A 209 10.60 28.96 11.00
CA GLN A 209 11.60 30.02 10.77
C GLN A 209 11.26 30.85 9.53
#